data_AF-A0A239P5J8-F1
#
_entry.id   AF-A0A239P5J8-F1
#
_cell.length_a   1.000
_cell.length_b   1.000
_cell.length_c   1.000
_cell.angle_alpha   90.00
_cell.angle_beta   90.00
_cell.angle_gamma   90.00
#
_symmetry.space_group_name_H-M   'P 1'
#
loop_
_entity.id
_entity.type
_entity.pdbx_description
1 polymer ?
#
loop_
_entity_poly.entity_id
_entity_poly.type
_entity_poly.pdbx_seq_one_letter_code
_entity_poly.pdbx_strand_id
1 'polypeptide(L)'
;MYRVEHDPDVLAQLEALPVEALPFYLELRAALETAPWGFPSASAINPDGPLRSAAFGDHKRGLAFFLILEDQRRVAVVKVLWAG
;
A
#
# COMPACT_ATOMS: atom_id res chain seq x y z
N MET A 1 11.86 1.20 -11.42
CA MET A 1 10.62 1.80 -10.90
C MET A 1 9.50 0.80 -11.07
N TYR A 2 8.55 0.74 -10.15
CA TYR A 2 7.34 -0.09 -10.23
C TYR A 2 6.15 0.78 -10.65
N ARG A 3 5.18 0.18 -11.35
CA ARG A 3 3.87 0.80 -11.57
C ARG A 3 2.94 0.45 -10.42
N VAL A 4 2.43 1.46 -9.71
CA VAL A 4 1.40 1.26 -8.68
C VAL A 4 0.02 1.35 -9.32
N GLU A 5 -0.75 0.28 -9.16
CA GLU A 5 -2.13 0.17 -9.62
C GLU A 5 -3.06 -0.07 -8.43
N HIS A 6 -4.28 0.41 -8.55
CA HIS A 6 -5.33 0.21 -7.55
C HIS A 6 -6.37 -0.72 -8.15
N ASP A 7 -6.75 -1.74 -7.40
CA ASP A 7 -7.96 -2.49 -7.72
C ASP A 7 -9.19 -1.54 -7.66
N PRO A 8 -10.23 -1.72 -8.51
CA PRO A 8 -11.46 -0.94 -8.42
C PRO A 8 -12.03 -0.84 -7.01
N ASP A 9 -11.96 -1.92 -6.21
CA ASP A 9 -12.45 -1.92 -4.82
C ASP A 9 -11.61 -1.01 -3.91
N VAL A 10 -10.35 -0.78 -4.25
CA VAL A 10 -9.45 0.13 -3.53
C VAL A 10 -9.71 1.58 -3.90
N LEU A 11 -10.14 1.87 -5.13
CA LEU A 11 -10.48 3.25 -5.52
C LEU A 11 -11.57 3.84 -4.61
N ALA A 12 -12.63 3.07 -4.33
CA ALA A 12 -13.69 3.49 -3.40
C ALA A 12 -13.16 3.72 -1.98
N GLN A 13 -12.19 2.92 -1.53
CA GLN A 13 -11.54 3.09 -0.21
C GLN A 13 -10.69 4.35 -0.16
N LEU A 14 -9.99 4.68 -1.25
CA LEU A 14 -9.21 5.91 -1.38
C LEU A 14 -10.08 7.15 -1.43
N GLU A 15 -11.22 7.10 -2.12
CA GLU A 15 -12.21 8.17 -2.14
C GLU A 15 -12.85 8.41 -0.77
N ALA A 16 -12.99 7.35 0.03
CA ALA A 16 -13.50 7.43 1.40
C ALA A 16 -12.45 7.89 2.42
N LEU A 17 -11.17 8.03 2.04
CA LEU A 17 -10.16 8.56 2.95
C LEU A 17 -10.47 10.02 3.31
N PRO A 18 -10.27 10.40 4.58
CA PRO A 18 -10.38 11.80 4.94
C PRO A 18 -9.25 12.60 4.27
N VAL A 19 -9.49 13.88 4.00
CA VAL A 19 -8.60 14.71 3.19
C VAL A 19 -7.18 14.76 3.77
N GLU A 20 -7.05 14.76 5.10
CA GLU A 20 -5.76 14.75 5.79
C GLU A 20 -4.95 13.46 5.59
N ALA A 21 -5.57 12.35 5.19
CA ALA A 21 -4.88 11.09 4.93
C ALA A 21 -4.25 11.04 3.53
N LEU A 22 -4.73 11.86 2.59
CA LEU A 22 -4.30 11.83 1.18
C LEU A 22 -2.81 12.12 1.00
N PRO A 23 -2.18 13.13 1.63
CA PRO A 23 -0.75 13.38 1.47
C PRO A 23 0.11 12.19 1.88
N PHE A 24 -0.24 11.54 3.00
CA PHE A 24 0.48 10.37 3.49
C PHE A 24 0.32 9.17 2.58
N TYR A 25 -0.86 8.98 1.99
CA TYR A 25 -1.07 7.93 1.00
C TYR A 25 -0.25 8.18 -0.28
N LEU A 26 -0.16 9.42 -0.75
CA LEU A 26 0.67 9.79 -1.91
C LEU A 26 2.15 9.55 -1.66
N GLU A 27 2.65 9.84 -0.45
CA GLU A 27 4.02 9.53 -0.05
C GLU A 27 4.28 8.01 -0.04
N LEU A 28 3.36 7.24 0.54
CA LEU A 28 3.44 5.78 0.49
C LEU A 28 3.48 5.27 -0.95
N ARG A 29 2.59 5.78 -1.82
CA ARG A 29 2.58 5.41 -3.25
C ARG A 29 3.94 5.68 -3.91
N ALA A 30 4.55 6.85 -3.67
CA ALA A 30 5.87 7.17 -4.22
C ALA A 30 6.96 6.21 -3.70
N ALA A 31 6.88 5.79 -2.44
CA ALA A 31 7.78 4.78 -1.88
C ALA A 31 7.58 3.40 -2.54
N LEU A 32 6.33 3.02 -2.84
CA LEU A 32 6.02 1.76 -3.54
C LEU A 32 6.53 1.75 -5.00
N GLU A 33 6.57 2.90 -5.67
CA GLU A 33 7.14 3.01 -7.02
C GLU A 33 8.67 2.78 -7.03
N THR A 34 9.35 2.97 -5.90
CA THR A 34 10.82 2.88 -5.80
C THR A 34 11.29 1.59 -5.14
N ALA A 35 10.79 1.25 -3.96
CA ALA A 35 11.32 0.15 -3.14
C ALA A 35 10.22 -0.64 -2.37
N PRO A 36 9.28 -1.30 -3.07
CA PRO A 36 8.15 -1.98 -2.43
C PRO A 36 8.57 -3.19 -1.57
N TRP A 37 9.69 -3.83 -1.88
CA TRP A 37 10.23 -4.94 -1.06
C TRP A 37 10.83 -4.50 0.28
N GLY A 38 11.01 -3.19 0.50
CA GLY A 38 11.48 -2.64 1.78
C GLY A 38 10.43 -2.69 2.90
N PHE A 39 9.18 -3.02 2.56
CA PHE A 39 8.08 -3.11 3.50
C PHE A 39 7.92 -4.53 4.08
N PRO A 40 7.40 -4.65 5.31
CA PRO A 40 7.22 -5.95 5.95
C PRO A 40 6.23 -6.83 5.20
N SER A 41 6.42 -8.14 5.30
CA SER A 41 5.41 -9.10 4.86
C SER A 41 4.12 -8.92 5.65
N ALA A 42 2.99 -9.05 4.96
CA ALA A 42 1.68 -9.09 5.59
C ALA A 42 1.44 -10.40 6.37
N SER A 43 2.32 -11.40 6.20
CA SER A 43 2.19 -12.73 6.81
C SER A 43 3.48 -13.15 7.50
N ALA A 44 3.41 -13.38 8.82
CA ALA A 44 4.55 -13.84 9.61
C ALA A 44 5.02 -15.26 9.23
N ILE A 45 4.11 -16.08 8.71
CA ILE A 45 4.43 -17.45 8.25
C ILE A 45 5.05 -17.46 6.83
N ASN A 46 5.00 -16.34 6.12
CA ASN A 46 5.60 -16.19 4.80
C ASN A 46 6.34 -14.84 4.70
N PRO A 47 7.52 -14.70 5.37
CA PRO A 47 8.25 -13.44 5.44
C PRO A 47 8.78 -12.95 4.08
N ASP A 48 9.00 -13.88 3.15
CA ASP A 48 9.47 -13.58 1.80
C ASP A 48 8.32 -13.41 0.79
N GLY A 49 7.07 -13.54 1.24
CA GLY A 49 5.90 -13.45 0.41
C GLY A 49 5.75 -12.11 -0.33
N PRO A 50 5.11 -12.10 -1.50
CA PRO A 50 4.89 -10.87 -2.28
C PRO A 50 3.79 -9.97 -1.71
N LEU A 51 2.96 -10.48 -0.78
CA LEU A 51 1.95 -9.69 -0.09
C LEU A 51 2.60 -8.95 1.08
N ARG A 52 2.61 -7.62 0.99
CA ARG A 52 3.26 -6.72 1.94
C ARG A 52 2.24 -5.77 2.56
N SER A 53 2.63 -5.15 3.67
CA SER A 53 1.82 -4.14 4.35
C SER A 53 2.65 -2.91 4.72
N ALA A 54 1.99 -1.75 4.75
CA ALA A 54 2.61 -0.49 5.16
C ALA A 54 1.63 0.33 5.97
N ALA A 55 2.05 0.73 7.17
CA ALA A 55 1.35 1.77 7.92
C ALA A 55 1.73 3.15 7.39
N PHE A 56 0.77 4.06 7.32
CA PHE A 56 0.97 5.45 6.88
C PHE A 56 0.13 6.41 7.71
N GLY A 57 0.34 7.71 7.53
CA GLY A 57 -0.35 8.74 8.29
C GLY A 57 0.19 8.94 9.69
N ASP A 58 -0.18 10.08 10.28
CA ASP A 58 0.15 10.38 11.67
C ASP A 58 -0.36 9.28 12.59
N HIS A 59 0.49 8.90 13.55
CA HIS A 59 0.21 7.84 14.53
C HIS A 59 -0.15 6.48 13.90
N LYS A 60 0.26 6.22 12.65
CA LYS A 60 -0.01 4.96 11.94
C LYS A 60 -1.51 4.66 11.79
N ARG A 61 -2.32 5.70 11.59
CA ARG A 61 -3.78 5.57 11.41
C ARG A 61 -4.16 4.92 10.07
N GLY A 62 -3.30 5.01 9.07
CA GLY A 62 -3.48 4.35 7.78
C GLY A 62 -2.78 3.00 7.72
N LEU A 63 -3.39 2.03 7.06
CA LEU A 63 -2.78 0.73 6.74
C LEU A 63 -3.12 0.33 5.31
N ALA A 64 -2.11 0.06 4.49
CA ALA A 64 -2.25 -0.45 3.14
C ALA A 64 -1.72 -1.88 3.05
N PHE A 65 -2.40 -2.72 2.28
CA PHE A 65 -1.92 -4.02 1.83
C PHE A 65 -1.75 -4.00 0.31
N PHE A 66 -0.66 -4.60 -0.15
CA PHE A 66 -0.32 -4.59 -1.56
C PHE A 66 0.44 -5.85 -1.97
N LEU A 67 0.24 -6.28 -3.20
CA LEU A 67 0.88 -7.42 -3.82
C LEU A 67 1.96 -6.94 -4.80
N ILE A 68 3.17 -7.47 -4.66
CA ILE A 68 4.27 -7.20 -5.59
C ILE A 68 4.29 -8.29 -6.67
N LEU A 69 4.14 -7.86 -7.92
CA LEU A 69 4.27 -8.68 -9.12
C LEU A 69 5.60 -8.33 -9.78
N GLU A 70 6.66 -9.03 -9.36
CA GLU A 70 8.03 -8.68 -9.70
C GLU A 70 8.32 -8.79 -11.20
N ASP A 71 7.80 -9.85 -11.82
CA ASP A 71 7.90 -10.11 -13.26
C ASP A 71 7.38 -8.93 -14.12
N GLN A 72 6.39 -8.21 -13.60
CA GLN A 72 5.74 -7.09 -14.27
C GLN A 72 6.20 -5.73 -13.78
N ARG A 73 7.10 -5.69 -12.78
CA ARG A 73 7.46 -4.46 -12.07
C ARG A 73 6.21 -3.70 -11.63
N ARG A 74 5.22 -4.43 -11.10
CA ARG A 74 3.89 -3.91 -10.76
C ARG A 74 3.61 -4.11 -9.28
N VAL A 75 2.97 -3.12 -8.66
CA VAL A 75 2.45 -3.19 -7.29
C VAL A 75 0.95 -2.98 -7.36
N ALA A 76 0.18 -3.99 -6.97
CA ALA A 76 -1.27 -3.88 -6.87
C ALA A 76 -1.64 -3.57 -5.42
N VAL A 77 -2.17 -2.38 -5.15
CA VAL A 77 -2.77 -2.09 -3.85
C VAL A 77 -4.12 -2.80 -3.81
N VAL A 78 -4.30 -3.64 -2.80
CA VAL A 78 -5.49 -4.52 -2.67
C VAL A 78 -6.38 -4.13 -1.50
N LYS A 79 -5.88 -3.34 -0.55
CA LYS A 79 -6.68 -2.83 0.56
C LYS A 79 -6.04 -1.59 1.17
N VAL A 80 -6.86 -0.60 1.48
CA VAL A 80 -6.50 0.59 2.24
C VAL A 80 -7.50 0.76 3.38
N LEU A 81 -6.97 0.96 4.58
CA LEU A 81 -7.73 1.16 5.80
C LEU A 81 -7.30 2.47 6.46
N TRP A 82 -8.25 3.12 7.10
CA TRP A 82 -8.01 4.29 7.93
C TRP A 82 -8.74 4.11 9.27
N ALA A 83 -8.01 4.25 10.37
CA ALA A 83 -8.54 4.36 11.71
C ALA A 83 -8.97 5.81 11.95
N GLY A 84 -10.20 6.12 11.53
CA GLY A 84 -10.92 7.37 11.78
C GLY A 84 -12.12 7.12 12.68
#